data_AF-A0A5B7TTG6-F1
#
_entry.id   AF-A0A5B7TTG6-F1
#
_cell.length_a   1.000
_cell.length_b   1.000
_cell.length_c   1.000
_cell.angle_alpha   90.00
_cell.angle_beta   90.00
_cell.angle_gamma   90.00
#
_symmetry.space_group_name_H-M   'P 1'
#
loop_
_entity.id
_entity.type
_entity.pdbx_description
1 polymer ?
#
loop_
_entity_poly.entity_id
_entity_poly.type
_entity_poly.pdbx_seq_one_letter_code
_entity_poly.pdbx_strand_id
1 'polypeptide(L)'
;MKIERILIVLLAIISIVIGIKYYQVNEINKNLMNSKNFNSKWSPSEEMLNSYWKNNNKLSNQYIDRNFDNNYEIINTYDYVGKLTQSSYDSNENGIYERNKIFNVIGEVVGACNDKDEDGAIDELIMSLDNNNELKFIDSDIDGRYEKVIMTNKKIHKITEINIDSLFNHEY
;
A
#
# COMPACT_ATOMS: atom_id res chain seq x y z
N MET A 1 5.38 49.70 28.14
CA MET A 1 4.29 48.96 28.83
C MET A 1 3.05 48.61 27.98
N LYS A 2 3.05 48.79 26.64
CA LYS A 2 1.92 48.41 25.77
C LYS A 2 2.19 47.16 24.91
N ILE A 3 3.40 47.03 24.35
CA ILE A 3 3.77 45.92 23.45
C ILE A 3 3.86 44.56 24.18
N GLU A 4 4.51 44.51 25.34
CA GLU A 4 4.66 43.26 26.12
C GLU A 4 3.32 42.64 26.50
N ARG A 5 2.35 43.47 26.91
CA ARG A 5 1.00 43.01 27.26
C ARG A 5 0.26 42.47 26.03
N ILE A 6 0.43 43.11 24.87
CA ILE A 6 -0.15 42.64 23.61
C ILE A 6 0.47 41.29 23.20
N LEU A 7 1.80 41.13 23.34
CA LEU A 7 2.49 39.87 23.05
C LEU A 7 2.03 38.74 23.98
N ILE A 8 1.85 39.01 25.28
CA ILE A 8 1.33 38.02 26.24
C ILE A 8 -0.07 37.57 25.85
N VAL A 9 -0.95 38.50 25.47
CA VAL A 9 -2.32 38.17 25.04
C VAL A 9 -2.30 37.35 23.74
N LEU A 10 -1.47 37.71 22.77
CA LEU A 10 -1.31 36.95 21.52
C LEU A 10 -0.78 35.53 21.77
N LEU A 11 0.24 35.39 22.62
CA LEU A 11 0.77 34.08 23.01
C LEU A 11 -0.29 33.24 23.70
N ALA A 12 -1.08 33.81 24.62
CA ALA A 12 -2.16 33.11 25.29
C ALA A 12 -3.22 32.62 24.30
N ILE A 13 -3.63 33.46 23.33
CA ILE A 13 -4.57 33.07 22.28
C ILE A 13 -3.98 31.93 21.42
N ILE A 14 -2.72 32.05 20.99
CA ILE A 14 -2.04 31.02 20.20
C ILE A 14 -1.98 29.70 20.98
N SER A 15 -1.61 29.73 22.26
CA SER A 15 -1.58 28.53 23.12
C SER A 15 -2.96 27.89 23.27
N ILE A 16 -4.03 28.69 23.41
CA ILE A 16 -5.41 28.18 23.47
C ILE A 16 -5.79 27.52 22.14
N VAL A 17 -5.50 28.16 21.01
CA VAL A 17 -5.80 27.61 19.67
C VAL A 17 -5.05 26.30 19.44
N ILE A 18 -3.76 26.25 19.79
CA ILE A 18 -2.95 25.02 19.73
C ILE A 18 -3.54 23.94 20.63
N GLY A 19 -3.95 24.28 21.87
CA GLY A 19 -4.57 23.34 22.80
C GLY A 19 -5.89 22.75 22.27
N ILE A 20 -6.74 23.59 21.66
CA ILE A 20 -8.00 23.14 21.03
C ILE A 20 -7.71 22.22 19.85
N LYS A 21 -6.77 22.60 18.96
CA LYS A 21 -6.37 21.78 17.82
C LYS A 21 -5.79 20.43 18.25
N TYR A 22 -4.94 20.44 19.26
CA TYR A 22 -4.39 19.22 19.86
C TYR A 22 -5.49 18.30 20.39
N TYR A 23 -6.47 18.84 21.14
CA TYR A 23 -7.58 18.05 21.67
C TYR A 23 -8.43 17.42 20.55
N GLN A 24 -8.76 18.20 19.51
CA GLN A 24 -9.52 17.70 18.35
C GLN A 24 -8.79 16.56 17.64
N VAL A 25 -7.50 16.74 17.36
CA VAL A 25 -6.67 15.70 16.74
C VAL A 25 -6.59 14.46 17.62
N ASN A 26 -6.42 14.61 18.93
CA ASN A 26 -6.35 13.49 19.86
C ASN A 26 -7.66 12.68 19.92
N GLU A 27 -8.82 13.33 19.90
CA GLU A 27 -10.12 12.64 19.86
C GLU A 27 -10.34 11.89 18.53
N ILE A 28 -9.94 12.48 17.39
CA ILE A 28 -9.99 11.78 16.09
C ILE A 28 -9.06 10.56 16.10
N ASN A 29 -7.83 10.75 16.59
CA ASN A 29 -6.82 9.69 16.67
C ASN A 29 -7.19 8.57 17.63
N LYS A 30 -8.01 8.84 18.65
CA LYS A 30 -8.46 7.82 19.61
C LYS A 30 -9.14 6.63 18.93
N ASN A 31 -9.89 6.87 17.85
CA ASN A 31 -10.54 5.81 17.09
C ASN A 31 -9.55 4.97 16.27
N LEU A 32 -8.49 5.60 15.74
CA LEU A 32 -7.39 4.91 15.07
C LEU A 32 -6.54 4.09 16.05
N MET A 33 -6.30 4.63 17.25
CA MET A 33 -5.45 4.03 18.28
C MET A 33 -6.17 2.93 19.09
N ASN A 34 -7.49 2.90 19.09
CA ASN A 34 -8.32 1.89 19.77
C ASN A 34 -8.58 0.63 18.93
N SER A 35 -7.67 0.28 18.03
CA SER A 35 -7.77 -0.98 17.28
C SER A 35 -7.72 -2.20 18.22
N LYS A 36 -8.59 -3.20 18.01
CA LYS A 36 -8.61 -4.43 18.83
C LYS A 36 -7.30 -5.21 18.74
N ASN A 37 -6.70 -5.27 17.55
CA ASN A 37 -5.58 -6.16 17.24
C ASN A 37 -4.26 -5.42 17.03
N PHE A 38 -4.29 -4.11 16.86
CA PHE A 38 -3.13 -3.34 16.43
C PHE A 38 -2.85 -2.12 17.32
N ASN A 39 -1.58 -1.76 17.42
CA ASN A 39 -1.11 -0.49 17.97
C ASN A 39 -0.43 0.29 16.85
N SER A 40 -0.80 1.55 16.66
CA SER A 40 -0.18 2.41 15.64
C SER A 40 0.75 3.45 16.28
N LYS A 41 1.86 3.76 15.62
CA LYS A 41 2.85 4.75 16.04
C LYS A 41 3.49 5.39 14.81
N TRP A 42 3.55 6.72 14.81
CA TRP A 42 4.34 7.44 13.83
C TRP A 42 5.84 7.21 14.05
N SER A 43 6.61 7.20 12.97
CA SER A 43 8.08 7.24 13.01
C SER A 43 8.55 8.60 13.53
N PRO A 44 9.79 8.71 14.02
CA PRO A 44 10.34 10.00 14.44
C PRO A 44 10.40 11.06 13.33
N SER A 45 10.43 10.65 12.05
CA SER A 45 10.35 11.58 10.91
C SER A 45 8.92 12.00 10.58
N GLU A 46 7.91 11.36 11.20
CA GLU A 46 6.47 11.51 10.90
C GLU A 46 6.08 11.15 9.45
N GLU A 47 7.03 10.68 8.62
CA GLU A 47 6.76 10.23 7.24
C GLU A 47 6.14 8.82 7.19
N MET A 48 6.10 8.11 8.32
CA MET A 48 5.65 6.72 8.34
C MET A 48 4.77 6.42 9.56
N LEU A 49 3.57 5.92 9.32
CA LEU A 49 2.73 5.33 10.35
C LEU A 49 2.97 3.82 10.40
N ASN A 50 3.54 3.33 11.49
CA ASN A 50 3.76 1.91 11.71
C ASN A 50 2.65 1.33 12.59
N SER A 51 2.06 0.23 12.15
CA SER A 51 1.09 -0.55 12.92
C SER A 51 1.69 -1.88 13.36
N TYR A 52 1.52 -2.25 14.62
CA TYR A 52 2.06 -3.46 15.23
C TYR A 52 0.96 -4.36 15.78
N TRP A 53 1.10 -5.67 15.60
CA TRP A 53 0.24 -6.67 16.23
C TRP A 53 0.34 -6.58 17.77
N LYS A 54 -0.79 -6.42 18.47
CA LYS A 54 -0.83 -6.27 19.93
C LYS A 54 -0.31 -7.49 20.70
N ASN A 55 -0.51 -8.68 20.14
CA ASN A 55 -0.19 -9.95 20.80
C ASN A 55 1.28 -10.36 20.72
N ASN A 56 2.02 -9.92 19.70
CA ASN A 56 3.42 -10.31 19.51
C ASN A 56 4.37 -9.14 19.18
N ASN A 57 3.83 -7.92 19.09
CA ASN A 57 4.56 -6.68 18.80
C ASN A 57 5.36 -6.71 17.48
N LYS A 58 5.00 -7.58 16.53
CA LYS A 58 5.56 -7.58 15.19
C LYS A 58 4.89 -6.51 14.33
N LEU A 59 5.65 -5.96 13.39
CA LEU A 59 5.12 -5.02 12.40
C LEU A 59 4.03 -5.72 11.59
N SER A 60 2.91 -5.03 11.37
CA SER A 60 1.74 -5.51 10.62
C SER A 60 1.53 -4.70 9.35
N ASN A 61 1.64 -3.38 9.45
CA ASN A 61 1.51 -2.46 8.33
C ASN A 61 2.49 -1.30 8.53
N GLN A 62 2.94 -0.72 7.43
CA GLN A 62 3.66 0.53 7.39
C GLN A 62 3.04 1.36 6.26
N TYR A 63 2.53 2.53 6.62
CA TYR A 63 1.98 3.51 5.69
C TYR A 63 3.00 4.63 5.56
N ILE A 64 3.42 4.95 4.34
CA ILE A 64 4.45 5.94 4.05
C ILE A 64 3.78 7.11 3.35
N ASP A 65 3.99 8.31 3.89
CA ASP A 65 3.55 9.60 3.38
C ASP A 65 4.79 10.51 3.43
N ARG A 66 5.42 10.76 2.28
CA ARG A 66 6.69 11.50 2.22
C ARG A 66 6.49 13.00 2.09
N ASN A 67 5.34 13.42 1.59
CA ASN A 67 5.05 14.82 1.28
C ASN A 67 4.14 15.49 2.36
N PHE A 68 3.64 14.70 3.33
CA PHE A 68 2.77 15.07 4.44
C PHE A 68 1.39 15.58 4.02
N ASP A 69 0.86 15.11 2.90
CA ASP A 69 -0.46 15.49 2.40
C ASP A 69 -1.60 14.59 2.89
N ASN A 70 -1.28 13.55 3.68
CA ASN A 70 -2.18 12.49 4.14
C ASN A 70 -2.68 11.54 3.04
N ASN A 71 -1.99 11.47 1.92
CA ASN A 71 -2.10 10.40 0.94
C ASN A 71 -0.86 9.48 1.06
N TYR A 72 -1.10 8.19 1.28
CA TYR A 72 0.00 7.24 1.46
C TYR A 72 0.50 6.75 0.10
N GLU A 73 1.69 7.16 -0.30
CA GLU A 73 2.28 6.73 -1.58
C GLU A 73 2.67 5.25 -1.55
N ILE A 74 2.96 4.70 -0.35
CA ILE A 74 3.29 3.28 -0.19
C ILE A 74 2.62 2.70 1.05
N ILE A 75 2.02 1.52 0.90
CA ILE A 75 1.61 0.67 2.01
C ILE A 75 2.36 -0.66 1.95
N ASN A 76 3.09 -0.97 3.00
CA ASN A 76 3.71 -2.28 3.20
C ASN A 76 2.88 -3.09 4.21
N THR A 77 2.51 -4.31 3.84
CA THR A 77 1.79 -5.27 4.71
C THR A 77 2.72 -6.41 5.09
N TYR A 78 2.65 -6.82 6.36
CA TYR A 78 3.49 -7.85 6.95
C TYR A 78 2.64 -8.96 7.57
N ASP A 79 3.13 -10.18 7.50
CA ASP A 79 2.50 -11.33 8.14
C ASP A 79 2.59 -11.26 9.68
N TYR A 80 2.00 -12.25 10.33
CA TYR A 80 2.00 -12.36 11.78
C TYR A 80 3.41 -12.48 12.38
N VAL A 81 4.39 -13.00 11.65
CA VAL A 81 5.77 -13.13 12.15
C VAL A 81 6.64 -11.90 11.82
N GLY A 82 6.08 -10.91 11.11
CA GLY A 82 6.71 -9.64 10.76
C GLY A 82 7.48 -9.69 9.44
N LYS A 83 7.15 -10.62 8.53
CA LYS A 83 7.73 -10.68 7.18
C LYS A 83 6.85 -9.95 6.18
N LEU A 84 7.47 -9.19 5.28
CA LEU A 84 6.77 -8.45 4.23
C LEU A 84 6.02 -9.44 3.32
N THR A 85 4.73 -9.21 3.10
CA THR A 85 3.90 -10.02 2.20
C THR A 85 3.42 -9.24 1.00
N GLN A 86 3.24 -7.92 1.14
CA GLN A 86 2.76 -7.06 0.06
C GLN A 86 3.29 -5.63 0.18
N SER A 87 3.55 -5.00 -0.96
CA SER A 87 3.76 -3.54 -1.08
C SER A 87 2.83 -2.98 -2.14
N SER A 88 2.02 -1.99 -1.77
CA SER A 88 1.13 -1.23 -2.65
C SER A 88 1.74 0.15 -2.91
N TYR A 89 1.60 0.66 -4.13
CA TYR A 89 2.19 1.92 -4.59
C TYR A 89 1.11 2.77 -5.25
N ASP A 90 0.99 4.02 -4.81
CA ASP A 90 0.23 5.12 -5.42
C ASP A 90 1.29 6.15 -5.82
N SER A 91 1.74 6.09 -7.07
CA SER A 91 2.89 6.85 -7.56
C SER A 91 2.51 8.25 -8.02
N ASN A 92 1.23 8.47 -8.35
CA ASN A 92 0.72 9.73 -8.84
C ASN A 92 -0.09 10.50 -7.77
N GLU A 93 -0.26 9.91 -6.59
CA GLU A 93 -0.92 10.44 -5.42
C GLU A 93 -2.40 10.76 -5.65
N ASN A 94 -3.09 9.95 -6.47
CA ASN A 94 -4.52 10.12 -6.76
C ASN A 94 -5.44 9.33 -5.80
N GLY A 95 -4.87 8.51 -4.91
CA GLY A 95 -5.57 7.66 -3.95
C GLY A 95 -5.87 6.24 -4.45
N ILE A 96 -5.34 5.84 -5.61
CA ILE A 96 -5.53 4.52 -6.24
C ILE A 96 -4.17 3.86 -6.40
N TYR A 97 -4.06 2.61 -5.93
CA TYR A 97 -2.80 1.87 -5.97
C TYR A 97 -2.60 1.22 -7.34
N GLU A 98 -1.81 1.85 -8.21
CA GLU A 98 -1.56 1.39 -9.58
C GLU A 98 -0.68 0.12 -9.62
N ARG A 99 0.04 -0.16 -8.53
CA ARG A 99 0.88 -1.36 -8.44
C ARG A 99 0.84 -2.01 -7.07
N ASN A 100 0.76 -3.33 -7.09
CA ASN A 100 0.96 -4.18 -5.93
C ASN A 100 2.09 -5.18 -6.21
N LYS A 101 3.02 -5.37 -5.27
CA LYS A 101 4.03 -6.44 -5.29
C LYS A 101 3.73 -7.43 -4.18
N ILE A 102 3.86 -8.72 -4.47
CA ILE A 102 3.59 -9.82 -3.54
C ILE A 102 4.90 -10.57 -3.26
N PHE A 103 5.15 -10.86 -2.00
CA PHE A 103 6.39 -11.47 -1.51
C PHE A 103 6.14 -12.86 -0.90
N ASN A 104 7.08 -13.76 -1.08
CA ASN A 104 7.07 -15.06 -0.39
C ASN A 104 7.66 -14.95 1.02
N VAL A 105 7.64 -16.09 1.74
CA VAL A 105 8.14 -16.18 3.12
C VAL A 105 9.64 -15.94 3.28
N ILE A 106 10.42 -15.87 2.20
CA ILE A 106 11.85 -15.52 2.25
C ILE A 106 12.12 -14.09 1.76
N GLY A 107 11.09 -13.33 1.39
CA GLY A 107 11.16 -11.93 1.00
C GLY A 107 11.44 -11.70 -0.49
N GLU A 108 11.30 -12.72 -1.33
CA GLU A 108 11.42 -12.57 -2.78
C GLU A 108 10.07 -12.20 -3.40
N VAL A 109 10.09 -11.39 -4.45
CA VAL A 109 8.89 -11.04 -5.21
C VAL A 109 8.43 -12.26 -6.00
N VAL A 110 7.22 -12.73 -5.70
CA VAL A 110 6.60 -13.88 -6.38
C VAL A 110 5.40 -13.49 -7.23
N GLY A 111 4.96 -12.23 -7.15
CA GLY A 111 3.91 -11.74 -8.03
C GLY A 111 3.78 -10.22 -7.98
N ALA A 112 2.99 -9.70 -8.91
CA ALA A 112 2.60 -8.31 -8.93
C ALA A 112 1.24 -8.15 -9.62
N CYS A 113 0.51 -7.10 -9.25
CA CYS A 113 -0.69 -6.66 -9.94
C CYS A 113 -0.47 -5.22 -10.40
N ASN A 114 -0.90 -4.88 -11.61
CA ASN A 114 -0.93 -3.50 -12.09
C ASN A 114 -2.35 -3.12 -12.53
N ASP A 115 -2.78 -1.94 -12.12
CA ASP A 115 -3.98 -1.23 -12.54
C ASP A 115 -3.46 -0.01 -13.33
N LYS A 116 -3.60 0.00 -14.65
CA LYS A 116 -2.94 0.99 -15.53
C LYS A 116 -3.82 2.18 -15.83
N ASP A 117 -5.13 2.00 -15.82
CA ASP A 117 -6.08 3.08 -16.05
C ASP A 117 -6.67 3.63 -14.75
N GLU A 118 -6.27 3.05 -13.61
CA GLU A 118 -6.52 3.54 -12.27
C GLU A 118 -8.02 3.52 -11.95
N ASP A 119 -8.72 2.47 -12.38
CA ASP A 119 -10.16 2.29 -12.16
C ASP A 119 -10.48 1.36 -10.97
N GLY A 120 -9.44 0.76 -10.38
CA GLY A 120 -9.51 -0.19 -9.27
C GLY A 120 -9.61 -1.67 -9.68
N ALA A 121 -9.72 -1.97 -10.98
CA ALA A 121 -9.58 -3.31 -11.54
C ALA A 121 -8.12 -3.61 -11.88
N ILE A 122 -7.76 -4.89 -11.94
CA ILE A 122 -6.37 -5.30 -12.21
C ILE A 122 -6.22 -5.69 -13.68
N ASP A 123 -5.59 -4.82 -14.45
CA ASP A 123 -5.27 -5.06 -15.86
C ASP A 123 -4.23 -6.16 -16.07
N GLU A 124 -3.25 -6.22 -15.17
CA GLU A 124 -2.15 -7.18 -15.29
C GLU A 124 -1.88 -7.91 -13.99
N LEU A 125 -1.94 -9.25 -14.03
CA LEU A 125 -1.51 -10.12 -12.94
C LEU A 125 -0.27 -10.89 -13.36
N ILE A 126 0.83 -10.69 -12.63
CA ILE A 126 2.13 -11.33 -12.85
C ILE A 126 2.41 -12.31 -11.72
N MET A 127 2.86 -13.52 -12.06
CA MET A 127 3.24 -14.57 -11.12
C MET A 127 4.58 -15.19 -11.52
N SER A 128 5.49 -15.29 -10.55
CA SER A 128 6.71 -16.08 -10.70
C SER A 128 6.42 -17.54 -10.32
N LEU A 129 6.89 -18.46 -11.15
CA LEU A 129 6.77 -19.90 -10.94
C LEU A 129 8.04 -20.45 -10.28
N ASP A 130 7.94 -21.58 -9.58
CA ASP A 130 9.06 -22.26 -8.91
C ASP A 130 10.26 -22.57 -9.82
N ASN A 131 10.03 -22.66 -11.14
CA ASN A 131 11.07 -22.91 -12.13
C ASN A 131 11.75 -21.63 -12.65
N ASN A 132 11.52 -20.48 -12.02
CA ASN A 132 11.91 -19.12 -12.42
C ASN A 132 11.25 -18.63 -13.72
N ASN A 133 10.25 -19.32 -14.26
CA ASN A 133 9.44 -18.75 -15.33
C ASN A 133 8.41 -17.77 -14.75
N GLU A 134 7.76 -17.04 -15.64
CA GLU A 134 6.78 -16.03 -15.27
C GLU A 134 5.52 -16.20 -16.10
N LEU A 135 4.37 -16.10 -15.44
CA LEU A 135 3.06 -16.00 -16.04
C LEU A 135 2.55 -14.57 -15.89
N LYS A 136 2.01 -14.01 -16.97
CA LYS A 136 1.36 -12.71 -16.97
C LYS A 136 -0.01 -12.81 -17.62
N PHE A 137 -1.05 -12.53 -16.87
CA PHE A 137 -2.42 -12.39 -17.35
C PHE A 137 -2.64 -10.92 -17.72
N ILE A 138 -3.35 -10.69 -18.82
CA ILE A 138 -3.59 -9.35 -19.37
C ILE A 138 -5.07 -9.22 -19.73
N ASP A 139 -5.71 -8.23 -19.12
CA ASP A 139 -6.98 -7.64 -19.54
C ASP A 139 -6.62 -6.59 -20.60
N SER A 140 -7.06 -6.81 -21.83
CA SER A 140 -6.68 -5.95 -22.96
C SER A 140 -7.72 -4.88 -23.27
N ASP A 141 -8.97 -5.08 -22.85
CA ASP A 141 -10.08 -4.16 -23.14
C ASP A 141 -10.70 -3.53 -21.89
N ILE A 142 -10.12 -3.80 -20.71
CA ILE A 142 -10.41 -3.21 -19.42
C ILE A 142 -11.86 -3.48 -19.02
N ASP A 143 -12.29 -4.73 -19.18
CA ASP A 143 -13.62 -5.19 -18.80
C ASP A 143 -13.64 -5.99 -17.46
N GLY A 144 -12.46 -6.16 -16.85
CA GLY A 144 -12.22 -6.92 -15.64
C GLY A 144 -11.97 -8.41 -15.88
N ARG A 145 -11.78 -8.84 -17.13
CA ARG A 145 -11.50 -10.23 -17.51
C ARG A 145 -10.16 -10.30 -18.24
N TYR A 146 -9.56 -11.49 -18.22
CA TYR A 146 -8.27 -11.70 -18.86
C TYR A 146 -8.47 -12.41 -20.20
N GLU A 147 -7.93 -11.84 -21.28
CA GLU A 147 -8.00 -12.42 -22.63
C GLU A 147 -6.70 -13.15 -22.98
N LYS A 148 -5.59 -12.78 -22.34
CA LYS A 148 -4.26 -13.26 -22.71
C LYS A 148 -3.46 -13.73 -21.51
N VAL A 149 -2.69 -14.80 -21.73
CA VAL A 149 -1.62 -15.25 -20.84
C VAL A 149 -0.31 -15.25 -21.61
N ILE A 150 0.69 -14.57 -21.05
CA ILE A 150 2.07 -14.60 -21.52
C ILE A 150 2.88 -15.47 -20.55
N MET A 151 3.51 -16.52 -21.08
CA MET A 151 4.50 -17.32 -20.38
C MET A 151 5.90 -16.92 -20.84
N THR A 152 6.72 -16.44 -19.91
CA THR A 152 8.12 -16.13 -20.15
C THR A 152 9.00 -17.21 -19.51
N ASN A 153 9.70 -17.98 -20.36
CA ASN A 153 10.76 -18.87 -19.91
C ASN A 153 12.08 -18.11 -19.83
N LYS A 154 12.47 -17.74 -18.61
CA LYS A 154 13.67 -16.91 -18.37
C LYS A 154 14.97 -17.64 -18.71
N LYS A 155 15.02 -18.98 -18.63
CA LYS A 155 16.24 -19.75 -18.92
C LYS A 155 16.61 -19.72 -20.40
N ILE A 156 15.63 -19.86 -21.28
CA ILE A 156 15.84 -19.88 -22.74
C ILE A 156 15.40 -18.59 -23.43
N HIS A 157 15.03 -17.56 -22.66
CA HIS A 157 14.53 -16.26 -23.15
C HIS A 157 13.39 -16.42 -24.16
N LYS A 158 12.50 -17.40 -23.95
CA LYS A 158 11.37 -17.68 -24.82
C LYS A 158 10.10 -17.10 -24.23
N ILE A 159 9.35 -16.36 -25.03
CA ILE A 159 8.04 -15.83 -24.69
C ILE A 159 7.00 -16.61 -25.48
N THR A 160 5.95 -17.07 -24.82
CA THR A 160 4.80 -17.73 -25.44
C THR A 160 3.55 -16.97 -25.02
N GLU A 161 2.78 -16.51 -26.00
CA GLU A 161 1.50 -15.85 -25.78
C GLU A 161 0.37 -16.84 -26.12
N ILE A 162 -0.64 -16.92 -25.25
CA ILE A 162 -1.78 -17.80 -25.40
C ILE A 162 -3.04 -16.98 -25.14
N ASN A 163 -4.01 -17.05 -26.05
CA ASN A 163 -5.33 -16.49 -25.82
C ASN A 163 -6.11 -17.41 -24.88
N ILE A 164 -6.76 -16.85 -23.86
CA ILE A 164 -7.43 -17.62 -22.81
C ILE A 164 -8.56 -18.48 -23.38
N ASP A 165 -9.30 -18.00 -24.38
CA ASP A 165 -10.36 -18.80 -25.02
C ASP A 165 -9.80 -20.10 -25.62
N SER A 166 -8.58 -20.04 -26.16
CA SER A 166 -7.92 -21.23 -26.74
C SER A 166 -7.54 -22.28 -25.70
N LEU A 167 -7.41 -21.92 -24.42
CA LEU A 167 -7.10 -22.87 -23.34
C LEU A 167 -8.31 -23.71 -22.94
N PHE A 168 -9.52 -23.18 -23.12
CA PHE A 168 -10.76 -23.80 -22.66
C PHE A 168 -11.63 -24.35 -23.80
N ASN A 169 -11.31 -24.04 -25.06
CA ASN A 169 -11.99 -24.57 -26.25
C ASN A 169 -11.66 -26.03 -26.61
N HIS A 170 -11.14 -26.82 -25.68
CA HIS A 170 -11.17 -28.27 -25.81
C HIS A 170 -12.54 -28.79 -25.36
N GLU A 171 -13.50 -28.79 -26.30
CA GLU A 171 -14.74 -29.55 -26.17
C GLU A 171 -14.39 -31.01 -25.80
N TYR A 172 -14.96 -31.47 -24.68
CA TYR A 172 -14.92 -32.87 -24.23
C TYR A 172 -15.71 -33.79 -25.17
#